data_AF-A0A2T3YXN7-F1
#
_entry.id   AF-A0A2T3YXN7-F1
#
_cell.length_a   1.000
_cell.length_b   1.000
_cell.length_c   1.000
_cell.angle_alpha   90.00
_cell.angle_beta   90.00
_cell.angle_gamma   90.00
#
_symmetry.space_group_name_H-M   'P 1'
#
loop_
_entity.id
_entity.type
_entity.pdbx_description
1 polymer ?
#
loop_
_entity_poly.entity_id
_entity_poly.type
_entity_poly.pdbx_seq_one_letter_code
_entity_poly.pdbx_strand_id
1 'polypeptide(L)'
;MIIKERQVSTGLKLDIVSSPSNSQQETFQSMDEDNCAVPEPNNPLNALNSLQSLRSRVQIITNDKLMPVSVLAKRFLPSDYGGDTTLIDIEKRISFTAGKKEFGEYLVGKESQGLNGTRIFTGPFFDWMLTQSAREFKLDMGVMEWDLESFKVTIFDSGDQEFSCTNTKTVAEAIASVLTHENDTKNQDVRFWRLLSDSGRKFEVTQASTEDLAAKGEARIKRGEWLQGYIETVSASYYAPWGYNTFGARAEKWNDILELPKENLDDTLIKALGIRSA
;
A
#
# COMPACT_ATOMS: atom_id res chain seq x y z
N MET A 1 16.36 -12.82 -15.00
CA MET A 1 15.66 -12.23 -16.16
C MET A 1 15.47 -10.76 -15.85
N ILE A 2 16.19 -9.88 -16.55
CA ILE A 2 16.15 -8.42 -16.29
C ILE A 2 14.83 -7.90 -16.86
N ILE A 3 13.90 -7.55 -15.99
CA ILE A 3 12.65 -6.91 -16.39
C ILE A 3 12.99 -5.47 -16.77
N LYS A 4 12.95 -5.15 -18.07
CA LYS A 4 13.09 -3.78 -18.57
C LYS A 4 11.82 -3.00 -18.17
N GLU A 5 11.98 -2.08 -17.22
CA GLU A 5 10.97 -1.09 -16.85
C GLU A 5 10.56 -0.25 -18.07
N ARG A 6 9.25 -0.12 -18.27
CA ARG A 6 8.68 0.79 -19.27
C ARG A 6 8.47 2.13 -18.58
N GLN A 7 9.35 3.11 -18.83
CA GLN A 7 9.15 4.48 -18.35
C GLN A 7 7.85 5.05 -18.93
N VAL A 8 6.91 5.42 -18.06
CA VAL A 8 5.77 6.27 -18.44
C VAL A 8 6.28 7.71 -18.42
N SER A 9 6.46 8.30 -19.60
CA SER A 9 6.99 9.66 -19.76
C SER A 9 5.91 10.71 -19.44
N THR A 10 5.68 11.00 -18.16
CA THR A 10 4.74 12.05 -17.74
C THR A 10 5.35 13.45 -17.73
N GLY A 11 6.66 13.59 -18.00
CA GLY A 11 7.37 14.89 -17.93
C GLY A 11 7.44 15.47 -16.51
N LEU A 12 6.98 14.74 -15.49
CA LEU A 12 6.98 15.15 -14.08
C LEU A 12 8.34 14.85 -13.44
N LYS A 13 8.88 15.82 -12.68
CA LYS A 13 10.02 15.61 -11.79
C LYS A 13 9.52 15.21 -10.40
N LEU A 14 9.93 14.04 -9.94
CA LEU A 14 9.51 13.43 -8.68
C LEU A 14 10.71 13.33 -7.74
N ASP A 15 10.58 13.83 -6.50
CA ASP A 15 11.55 13.53 -5.44
C ASP A 15 10.93 12.48 -4.49
N ILE A 16 11.61 11.34 -4.37
CA ILE A 16 11.26 10.27 -3.43
C ILE A 16 12.11 10.47 -2.18
N VAL A 17 11.47 10.58 -1.01
CA VAL A 17 12.19 10.78 0.26
C VAL A 17 11.91 9.61 1.19
N SER A 18 12.94 8.79 1.42
CA SER A 18 12.96 7.70 2.41
C SER A 18 13.80 8.09 3.62
N SER A 19 13.45 7.65 4.83
CA SER A 19 14.32 7.89 6.00
C SER A 19 15.51 6.93 6.02
N PRO A 20 16.70 7.33 6.51
CA PRO A 20 17.80 6.41 6.80
C PRO A 20 17.39 5.39 7.87
N SER A 21 17.99 4.19 7.83
CA SER A 21 17.88 3.21 8.91
C SER A 21 18.46 3.76 10.23
N ASN A 22 17.98 3.26 11.37
CA ASN A 22 18.32 3.72 12.74
C ASN A 22 19.84 3.76 13.10
N SER A 23 20.74 3.30 12.24
CA SER A 23 22.19 3.39 12.43
C SER A 23 22.82 4.75 12.06
N GLN A 24 22.07 5.71 11.52
CA GLN A 24 22.61 6.99 11.01
C GLN A 24 22.05 8.25 11.71
N GLN A 25 21.56 8.13 12.95
CA GLN A 25 20.89 9.24 13.64
C GLN A 25 21.82 10.25 14.33
N GLU A 26 23.13 10.11 14.26
CA GLU A 26 24.05 11.12 14.76
C GLU A 26 24.64 11.94 13.61
N THR A 27 24.48 13.26 13.68
CA THR A 27 25.05 14.32 12.83
C THR A 27 24.29 14.70 11.54
N PHE A 28 23.20 15.45 11.68
CA PHE A 28 22.78 16.41 10.64
C PHE A 28 23.38 17.79 10.92
N GLN A 29 24.70 17.90 10.77
CA GLN A 29 25.39 19.16 10.46
C GLN A 29 26.50 18.83 9.46
N SER A 30 26.51 19.56 8.34
CA SER A 30 27.43 19.46 7.19
C SER A 30 27.26 18.25 6.26
N MET A 31 27.33 18.57 4.97
CA MET A 31 27.21 17.68 3.80
C MET A 31 28.33 16.63 3.77
N ASP A 32 28.07 15.44 3.22
CA ASP A 32 28.89 14.85 2.15
C ASP A 32 28.23 13.59 1.56
N GLU A 33 28.61 13.31 0.31
CA GLU A 33 28.19 12.23 -0.56
C GLU A 33 28.62 10.84 -0.06
N ASP A 34 28.03 9.80 -0.66
CA ASP A 34 28.34 8.37 -0.58
C ASP A 34 27.60 7.46 0.43
N ASN A 35 26.79 6.58 -0.17
CA ASN A 35 26.58 5.16 0.16
C ASN A 35 26.01 4.75 1.53
N CYS A 36 24.78 4.23 1.50
CA CYS A 36 24.42 2.81 1.70
C CYS A 36 22.99 2.70 2.26
N ALA A 37 22.02 2.45 1.37
CA ALA A 37 20.68 2.04 1.75
C ALA A 37 20.69 0.53 2.08
N VAL A 38 20.13 0.15 3.23
CA VAL A 38 19.63 -1.22 3.43
C VAL A 38 18.31 -1.30 2.65
N PRO A 39 18.17 -2.21 1.68
CA PRO A 39 16.99 -2.24 0.82
C PRO A 39 15.78 -2.77 1.60
N GLU A 40 14.71 -1.99 1.64
CA GLU A 40 13.38 -2.59 1.80
C GLU A 40 13.03 -3.30 0.48
N PRO A 41 12.68 -4.60 0.50
CA PRO A 41 12.74 -5.41 -0.72
C PRO A 41 11.82 -4.99 -1.87
N ASN A 42 10.76 -4.19 -1.65
CA ASN A 42 9.79 -3.87 -2.72
C ASN A 42 9.09 -2.51 -2.55
N ASN A 43 9.85 -1.42 -2.50
CA ASN A 43 9.27 -0.11 -2.76
C ASN A 43 8.97 0.02 -4.27
N PRO A 44 7.70 0.16 -4.71
CA PRO A 44 7.35 0.34 -6.12
C PRO A 44 7.97 1.61 -6.75
N LEU A 45 8.58 2.48 -5.96
CA LEU A 45 9.26 3.70 -6.39
C LEU A 45 10.76 3.55 -6.68
N ASN A 46 11.35 2.36 -6.49
CA ASN A 46 12.78 2.12 -6.78
C ASN A 46 13.16 2.31 -8.28
N ALA A 47 12.17 2.53 -9.16
CA ALA A 47 12.30 2.80 -10.59
C ALA A 47 12.64 4.25 -10.99
N LEU A 48 12.74 5.19 -10.04
CA LEU A 48 12.73 6.63 -10.32
C LEU A 48 13.93 7.36 -9.71
N ASN A 49 15.14 7.04 -10.19
CA ASN A 49 16.33 7.83 -9.88
C ASN A 49 17.03 8.32 -11.15
N SER A 50 16.94 9.63 -11.41
CA SER A 50 18.05 10.43 -11.97
C SER A 50 17.68 11.92 -12.11
N LEU A 51 18.67 12.77 -11.78
CA LEU A 51 18.86 14.21 -12.10
C LEU A 51 18.63 15.23 -10.97
N GLN A 52 19.76 15.60 -10.38
CA GLN A 52 20.02 16.52 -9.26
C GLN A 52 19.90 18.03 -9.59
N SER A 53 18.97 18.43 -10.45
CA SER A 53 18.81 19.86 -10.79
C SER A 53 17.38 20.16 -11.24
N LEU A 54 16.52 20.44 -10.26
CA LEU A 54 15.27 21.22 -10.28
C LEU A 54 14.44 20.80 -9.06
N ARG A 55 14.20 21.73 -8.14
CA ARG A 55 13.39 21.55 -6.92
C ARG A 55 12.05 20.86 -7.25
N SER A 56 11.73 19.76 -6.58
CA SER A 56 10.50 18.99 -6.79
C SER A 56 9.23 19.78 -6.50
N ARG A 57 8.17 19.45 -7.25
CA ARG A 57 6.81 19.94 -7.01
C ARG A 57 6.00 18.96 -6.14
N VAL A 58 6.45 17.72 -5.99
CA VAL A 58 5.74 16.64 -5.31
C VAL A 58 6.71 15.85 -4.45
N GLN A 59 6.37 15.62 -3.18
CA GLN A 59 7.11 14.75 -2.28
C GLN A 59 6.28 13.50 -1.98
N ILE A 60 6.86 12.32 -2.25
CA ILE A 60 6.31 11.04 -1.80
C ILE A 60 7.08 10.61 -0.57
N ILE A 61 6.37 10.36 0.53
CA ILE A 61 6.95 9.88 1.78
C ILE A 61 6.53 8.42 1.96
N THR A 62 7.52 7.54 2.14
CA THR A 62 7.27 6.10 2.27
C THR A 62 7.24 5.62 3.72
N ASN A 63 7.63 6.46 4.68
CA ASN A 63 7.73 6.08 6.10
C ASN A 63 6.82 6.93 6.99
N ASP A 64 6.22 6.29 8.00
CA ASP A 64 5.19 6.88 8.89
C ASP A 64 5.76 7.83 9.96
N LYS A 65 7.08 8.09 9.96
CA LYS A 65 7.68 9.07 10.87
C LYS A 65 7.48 10.47 10.31
N LEU A 66 7.05 11.39 11.18
CA LEU A 66 7.04 12.83 10.96
C LEU A 66 8.46 13.32 10.60
N MET A 67 8.84 13.17 9.33
CA MET A 67 9.98 13.90 8.79
C MET A 67 9.61 15.38 8.77
N PRO A 68 10.59 16.30 8.88
CA PRO A 68 10.33 17.68 8.55
C PRO A 68 9.81 17.72 7.12
N VAL A 69 8.49 17.93 7.00
CA VAL A 69 7.80 18.19 5.74
C VAL A 69 8.62 19.24 5.01
N SER A 70 9.15 18.90 3.84
CA SER A 70 9.96 19.87 3.13
C SER A 70 9.03 21.02 2.75
N VAL A 71 9.32 22.22 3.26
CA VAL A 71 8.56 23.44 2.97
C VAL A 71 8.61 23.85 1.49
N LEU A 72 9.23 23.02 0.64
CA LEU A 72 9.46 23.24 -0.79
C LEU A 72 8.52 22.43 -1.69
N ALA A 73 7.93 21.33 -1.21
CA ALA A 73 7.01 20.53 -2.01
C ALA A 73 5.62 21.20 -2.07
N LYS A 74 5.05 21.26 -3.27
CA LYS A 74 3.71 21.83 -3.49
C LYS A 74 2.59 20.85 -3.19
N ARG A 75 2.90 19.55 -3.20
CA ARG A 75 1.94 18.46 -2.98
C ARG A 75 2.59 17.25 -2.32
N PHE A 76 1.87 16.64 -1.38
CA PHE A 76 2.29 15.49 -0.59
C PHE A 76 1.43 14.27 -0.87
N LEU A 77 2.09 13.13 -1.13
CA LEU A 77 1.44 11.82 -1.17
C LEU A 77 2.01 11.01 0.02
N PRO A 78 1.25 10.85 1.12
CA PRO A 78 1.69 10.07 2.28
C PRO A 78 1.80 8.58 1.93
N SER A 79 2.42 7.81 2.82
CA SER A 79 2.54 6.34 2.73
C SER A 79 1.20 5.65 3.06
N ASP A 80 0.12 6.09 2.43
CA ASP A 80 -1.20 5.47 2.47
C ASP A 80 -1.40 4.82 1.09
N TYR A 81 -1.11 3.51 0.99
CA TYR A 81 -1.32 2.67 -0.21
C TYR A 81 -1.92 1.31 0.19
N GLY A 82 -2.82 1.34 1.16
CA GLY A 82 -3.47 0.17 1.74
C GLY A 82 -4.92 0.47 2.06
N GLY A 83 -5.39 0.01 3.22
CA GLY A 83 -6.75 0.28 3.69
C GLY A 83 -6.94 1.72 4.21
N ASP A 84 -8.20 2.07 4.42
CA ASP A 84 -8.67 3.41 4.74
C ASP A 84 -8.39 3.83 6.19
N THR A 85 -7.35 4.65 6.37
CA THR A 85 -6.93 5.16 7.68
C THR A 85 -7.79 6.33 8.17
N THR A 86 -8.75 6.83 7.38
CA THR A 86 -9.65 7.92 7.79
C THR A 86 -10.82 7.44 8.65
N LEU A 87 -10.94 6.13 8.85
CA LEU A 87 -12.00 5.55 9.65
C LEU A 87 -11.86 5.95 11.13
N ILE A 88 -13.00 6.18 11.77
CA ILE A 88 -13.07 6.50 13.19
C ILE A 88 -12.53 5.29 13.98
N ASP A 89 -11.62 5.55 14.92
CA ASP A 89 -11.09 4.57 15.86
C ASP A 89 -10.40 3.32 15.25
N ILE A 90 -10.01 3.35 13.96
CA ILE A 90 -9.35 2.21 13.31
C ILE A 90 -8.05 1.82 14.01
N GLU A 91 -7.31 2.80 14.55
CA GLU A 91 -6.10 2.59 15.32
C GLU A 91 -6.32 1.85 16.65
N LYS A 92 -7.56 1.83 17.16
CA LYS A 92 -7.95 1.03 18.34
C LYS A 92 -8.23 -0.43 17.97
N ARG A 93 -8.44 -0.74 16.67
CA ARG A 93 -8.60 -2.10 16.14
C ARG A 93 -7.25 -2.68 15.72
N ILE A 94 -6.47 -1.91 14.98
CA ILE A 94 -5.16 -2.31 14.44
C ILE A 94 -4.14 -1.19 14.67
N SER A 95 -3.21 -1.41 15.60
CA SER A 95 -2.34 -0.36 16.13
C SER A 95 -1.39 0.24 15.09
N PHE A 96 -1.06 -0.52 14.03
CA PHE A 96 -0.18 -0.04 12.96
C PHE A 96 -0.76 1.12 12.16
N THR A 97 -2.09 1.38 12.20
CA THR A 97 -2.69 2.51 11.48
C THR A 97 -2.55 3.83 12.20
N ALA A 98 -2.13 3.85 13.47
CA ALA A 98 -2.06 5.05 14.30
C ALA A 98 -1.18 6.14 13.68
N GLY A 99 0.06 5.79 13.31
CA GLY A 99 1.01 6.75 12.73
C GLY A 99 0.55 7.30 11.38
N LYS A 100 -0.05 6.45 10.53
CA LYS A 100 -0.61 6.85 9.24
C LYS A 100 -1.76 7.82 9.39
N LYS A 101 -2.68 7.53 10.32
CA LYS A 101 -3.82 8.39 10.63
C LYS A 101 -3.38 9.75 11.17
N GLU A 102 -2.48 9.77 12.16
CA GLU A 102 -1.90 10.99 12.70
C GLU A 102 -1.25 11.84 11.61
N PHE A 103 -0.46 11.21 10.72
CA PHE A 103 0.17 11.91 9.62
C PHE A 103 -0.83 12.49 8.61
N GLY A 104 -1.88 11.73 8.27
CA GLY A 104 -2.96 12.21 7.42
C GLY A 104 -3.70 13.41 8.02
N GLU A 105 -4.02 13.36 9.31
CA GLU A 105 -4.64 14.47 10.05
C GLU A 105 -3.73 15.70 10.13
N TYR A 106 -2.43 15.48 10.32
CA TYR A 106 -1.43 16.54 10.25
C TYR A 106 -1.44 17.24 8.88
N LEU A 107 -1.45 16.49 7.78
CA LEU A 107 -1.50 17.08 6.43
C LEU A 107 -2.77 17.92 6.22
N VAL A 108 -3.93 17.41 6.63
CA VAL A 108 -5.21 18.15 6.57
C VAL A 108 -5.12 19.45 7.38
N GLY A 109 -4.53 19.41 8.58
CA GLY A 109 -4.33 20.60 9.42
C GLY A 109 -3.41 21.67 8.81
N LYS A 110 -2.58 21.30 7.82
CA LYS A 110 -1.63 22.18 7.14
C LYS A 110 -2.13 22.74 5.81
N GLU A 111 -3.32 22.35 5.35
CA GLU A 111 -3.90 22.82 4.08
C GLU A 111 -4.04 24.35 4.01
N SER A 112 -4.48 24.97 5.10
CA SER A 112 -4.59 26.43 5.23
C SER A 112 -3.23 27.16 5.13
N GLN A 113 -2.12 26.44 5.34
CA GLN A 113 -0.75 26.96 5.26
C GLN A 113 -0.14 26.74 3.87
N GLY A 114 -0.94 26.28 2.90
CA GLY A 114 -0.53 26.03 1.52
C GLY A 114 0.04 24.63 1.28
N LEU A 115 0.06 23.77 2.29
CA LEU A 115 0.49 22.38 2.16
C LEU A 115 -0.64 21.55 1.55
N ASN A 116 -0.47 21.06 0.32
CA ASN A 116 -1.51 20.24 -0.30
C ASN A 116 -1.17 18.76 -0.18
N GLY A 117 -2.17 17.91 0.02
CA GLY A 117 -1.99 16.47 0.21
C GLY A 117 -2.99 15.63 -0.58
N THR A 118 -2.65 14.39 -0.87
CA THR A 118 -3.61 13.42 -1.41
C THR A 118 -3.33 12.05 -0.81
N ARG A 119 -4.27 11.51 -0.05
CA ARG A 119 -4.19 10.14 0.49
C ARG A 119 -4.76 9.15 -0.52
N ILE A 120 -4.12 7.99 -0.69
CA ILE A 120 -4.44 7.04 -1.78
C ILE A 120 -4.71 5.63 -1.23
N PHE A 121 -5.96 5.34 -0.93
CA PHE A 121 -6.36 4.03 -0.42
C PHE A 121 -6.65 3.05 -1.57
N THR A 122 -5.91 1.96 -1.60
CA THR A 122 -5.91 0.99 -2.72
C THR A 122 -6.40 -0.40 -2.32
N GLY A 123 -6.50 -0.65 -1.01
CA GLY A 123 -6.66 -1.99 -0.45
C GLY A 123 -5.37 -2.82 -0.62
N PRO A 124 -5.39 -4.11 -0.28
CA PRO A 124 -4.27 -5.03 -0.52
C PRO A 124 -3.84 -5.06 -1.99
N PHE A 125 -2.53 -5.16 -2.19
CA PHE A 125 -1.92 -5.41 -3.50
C PHE A 125 -2.15 -6.85 -3.92
N PHE A 126 -3.24 -7.10 -4.63
CA PHE A 126 -3.78 -8.45 -4.81
C PHE A 126 -2.77 -9.42 -5.44
N ASP A 127 -2.16 -9.07 -6.57
CA ASP A 127 -1.19 -9.93 -7.27
C ASP A 127 0.07 -10.26 -6.45
N TRP A 128 0.53 -9.33 -5.60
CA TRP A 128 1.69 -9.56 -4.74
C TRP A 128 1.33 -10.31 -3.45
N MET A 129 0.24 -9.91 -2.79
CA MET A 129 -0.16 -10.44 -1.48
C MET A 129 -0.63 -11.90 -1.54
N LEU A 130 -1.13 -12.36 -2.70
CA LEU A 130 -1.59 -13.74 -2.89
C LEU A 130 -0.49 -14.80 -2.78
N THR A 131 0.70 -14.56 -3.32
CA THR A 131 1.74 -15.61 -3.48
C THR A 131 3.16 -15.09 -3.27
N GLN A 132 3.47 -13.90 -3.80
CA GLN A 132 4.82 -13.34 -3.71
C GLN A 132 5.19 -12.98 -2.28
N SER A 133 4.23 -12.48 -1.51
CA SER A 133 4.40 -12.18 -0.09
C SER A 133 4.84 -13.41 0.73
N ALA A 134 4.33 -14.61 0.41
CA ALA A 134 4.72 -15.85 1.07
C ALA A 134 6.21 -16.16 0.85
N ARG A 135 6.68 -16.01 -0.39
CA ARG A 135 8.08 -16.27 -0.77
C ARG A 135 9.03 -15.27 -0.11
N GLU A 136 8.64 -14.01 -0.07
CA GLU A 136 9.47 -12.93 0.47
C GLU A 136 9.57 -12.98 2.00
N PHE A 137 8.45 -13.21 2.68
CA PHE A 137 8.41 -13.30 4.13
C PHE A 137 8.64 -14.72 4.67
N LYS A 138 8.84 -15.71 3.80
CA LYS A 138 9.01 -17.13 4.14
C LYS A 138 7.84 -17.66 4.98
N LEU A 139 6.63 -17.39 4.51
CA LEU A 139 5.38 -17.84 5.11
C LEU A 139 4.88 -19.09 4.40
N ASP A 140 4.05 -19.88 5.10
CA ASP A 140 3.37 -21.03 4.51
C ASP A 140 2.28 -20.61 3.50
N MET A 141 1.70 -19.42 3.69
CA MET A 141 0.64 -18.85 2.84
C MET A 141 0.94 -17.38 2.58
N GLY A 142 0.35 -16.81 1.51
CA GLY A 142 0.42 -15.37 1.28
C GLY A 142 -0.20 -14.61 2.46
N VAL A 143 0.10 -13.31 2.60
CA VAL A 143 -0.51 -12.43 3.62
C VAL A 143 -2.04 -12.33 3.46
N MET A 144 -2.58 -12.66 2.27
CA MET A 144 -4.02 -12.81 2.11
C MET A 144 -4.56 -14.16 2.60
N GLU A 145 -3.72 -15.05 3.10
CA GLU A 145 -4.05 -16.41 3.57
C GLU A 145 -4.54 -17.33 2.43
N TRP A 146 -3.92 -17.16 1.26
CA TRP A 146 -4.05 -18.05 0.11
C TRP A 146 -2.73 -18.75 -0.17
N ASP A 147 -2.80 -20.02 -0.51
CA ASP A 147 -1.73 -20.77 -1.15
C ASP A 147 -2.27 -21.31 -2.48
N LEU A 148 -1.98 -20.57 -3.55
CA LEU A 148 -2.42 -20.92 -4.89
C LEU A 148 -1.68 -22.14 -5.46
N GLU A 149 -0.50 -22.48 -4.94
CA GLU A 149 0.30 -23.61 -5.42
C GLU A 149 -0.21 -24.93 -4.83
N SER A 150 -0.47 -24.95 -3.52
CA SER A 150 -1.02 -26.12 -2.83
C SER A 150 -2.55 -26.18 -2.82
N PHE A 151 -3.22 -25.20 -3.43
CA PHE A 151 -4.68 -25.05 -3.42
C PHE A 151 -5.26 -25.04 -2.00
N LYS A 152 -4.68 -24.23 -1.10
CA LYS A 152 -5.18 -24.03 0.26
C LYS A 152 -5.62 -22.59 0.48
N VAL A 153 -6.62 -22.40 1.32
CA VAL A 153 -7.10 -21.08 1.73
C VAL A 153 -7.60 -21.10 3.17
N THR A 154 -7.31 -20.04 3.91
CA THR A 154 -8.01 -19.77 5.17
C THR A 154 -9.15 -18.80 4.88
N ILE A 155 -10.37 -19.24 5.15
CA ILE A 155 -11.57 -18.42 5.08
C ILE A 155 -11.86 -17.87 6.46
N PHE A 156 -12.17 -16.58 6.52
CA PHE A 156 -12.41 -15.87 7.78
C PHE A 156 -13.89 -15.58 8.01
N ASP A 157 -14.32 -15.81 9.24
CA ASP A 157 -15.70 -15.65 9.72
C ASP A 157 -16.73 -16.32 8.79
N SER A 158 -17.56 -15.58 8.05
CA SER A 158 -18.54 -16.14 7.10
C SER A 158 -17.97 -16.45 5.70
N GLY A 159 -16.88 -15.79 5.31
CA GLY A 159 -16.25 -15.93 3.99
C GLY A 159 -16.97 -15.24 2.84
N ASP A 160 -18.03 -14.49 3.11
CA ASP A 160 -18.83 -13.74 2.13
C ASP A 160 -18.64 -12.23 2.23
N GLN A 161 -17.63 -11.78 2.99
CA GLN A 161 -17.37 -10.36 3.20
C GLN A 161 -16.77 -9.73 1.96
N GLU A 162 -17.30 -8.57 1.59
CA GLU A 162 -16.73 -7.76 0.51
C GLU A 162 -15.46 -7.04 0.99
N PHE A 163 -14.42 -7.13 0.19
CA PHE A 163 -13.22 -6.31 0.34
C PHE A 163 -12.75 -5.76 -1.01
N SER A 164 -12.04 -4.65 -0.93
CA SER A 164 -11.46 -3.86 -2.00
C SER A 164 -9.99 -4.24 -2.12
N CYS A 165 -9.54 -4.59 -3.32
CA CYS A 165 -8.15 -4.85 -3.61
C CYS A 165 -7.80 -4.37 -5.02
N THR A 166 -6.50 -4.24 -5.28
CA THR A 166 -6.00 -3.72 -6.55
C THR A 166 -4.65 -4.35 -6.89
N ASN A 167 -4.35 -4.64 -8.15
CA ASN A 167 -3.01 -5.12 -8.52
C ASN A 167 -1.97 -3.99 -8.46
N THR A 168 -0.71 -4.35 -8.18
CA THR A 168 0.40 -3.38 -8.08
C THR A 168 0.55 -2.50 -9.33
N LYS A 169 0.26 -3.04 -10.53
CA LYS A 169 0.28 -2.26 -11.78
C LYS A 169 -0.74 -1.12 -11.77
N THR A 170 -1.97 -1.42 -11.40
CA THR A 170 -3.06 -0.43 -11.35
C THR A 170 -2.82 0.59 -10.23
N VAL A 171 -2.21 0.18 -9.11
CA VAL A 171 -1.74 1.11 -8.07
C VAL A 171 -0.75 2.13 -8.65
N ALA A 172 0.25 1.68 -9.40
CA ALA A 172 1.22 2.58 -10.03
C ALA A 172 0.56 3.53 -11.05
N GLU A 173 -0.37 3.02 -11.86
CA GLU A 173 -1.15 3.82 -12.82
C GLU A 173 -2.03 4.85 -12.10
N ALA A 174 -2.63 4.48 -10.96
CA ALA A 174 -3.44 5.39 -10.16
C ALA A 174 -2.62 6.50 -9.51
N ILE A 175 -1.44 6.18 -8.98
CA ILE A 175 -0.52 7.20 -8.46
C ILE A 175 -0.16 8.19 -9.57
N ALA A 176 0.21 7.69 -10.75
CA ALA A 176 0.49 8.56 -11.90
C ALA A 176 -0.73 9.42 -12.28
N SER A 177 -1.92 8.83 -12.31
CA SER A 177 -3.17 9.53 -12.65
C SER A 177 -3.55 10.60 -11.62
N VAL A 178 -3.33 10.35 -10.33
CA VAL A 178 -3.50 11.34 -9.26
C VAL A 178 -2.61 12.57 -9.49
N LEU A 179 -1.40 12.37 -10.00
CA LEU A 179 -0.48 13.47 -10.31
C LEU A 179 -0.91 14.26 -11.54
N THR A 180 -1.52 13.61 -12.54
CA THR A 180 -2.01 14.30 -13.75
C THR A 180 -3.37 14.97 -13.55
N HIS A 181 -4.19 14.47 -12.62
CA HIS A 181 -5.49 15.03 -12.24
C HIS A 181 -5.38 15.94 -11.00
N GLU A 182 -4.37 16.83 -10.97
CA GLU A 182 -4.01 17.58 -9.77
C GLU A 182 -5.16 18.40 -9.18
N ASN A 183 -5.93 19.08 -10.03
CA ASN A 183 -7.04 19.91 -9.56
C ASN A 183 -8.15 19.07 -8.90
N ASP A 184 -8.44 17.89 -9.45
CA ASP A 184 -9.53 17.03 -8.97
C ASP A 184 -9.14 16.26 -7.70
N THR A 185 -7.85 15.98 -7.51
CA THR A 185 -7.33 15.10 -6.46
C THR A 185 -6.59 15.85 -5.34
N LYS A 186 -6.46 17.18 -5.44
CA LYS A 186 -5.87 18.04 -4.42
C LYS A 186 -6.70 18.04 -3.13
N ASN A 187 -6.06 17.72 -2.01
CA ASN A 187 -6.67 17.67 -0.67
C ASN A 187 -7.83 16.68 -0.62
N GLN A 188 -7.64 15.52 -1.23
CA GLN A 188 -8.65 14.48 -1.36
C GLN A 188 -8.16 13.14 -0.82
N ASP A 189 -9.13 12.35 -0.39
CA ASP A 189 -8.96 10.96 -0.05
C ASP A 189 -9.42 10.10 -1.22
N VAL A 190 -8.45 9.68 -2.02
CA VAL A 190 -8.65 8.86 -3.20
C VAL A 190 -8.79 7.42 -2.76
N ARG A 191 -9.91 6.77 -3.10
CA ARG A 191 -10.16 5.35 -2.87
C ARG A 191 -10.44 4.70 -4.21
N PHE A 192 -9.85 3.58 -4.51
CA PHE A 192 -10.22 2.80 -5.70
C PHE A 192 -10.08 1.32 -5.42
N TRP A 193 -10.84 0.55 -6.16
CA TRP A 193 -10.76 -0.91 -6.13
C TRP A 193 -11.21 -1.47 -7.47
N ARG A 194 -10.85 -2.72 -7.72
CA ARG A 194 -11.29 -3.48 -8.88
C ARG A 194 -11.82 -4.82 -8.41
N LEU A 195 -12.99 -5.19 -8.93
CA LEU A 195 -13.65 -6.44 -8.59
C LEU A 195 -12.90 -7.60 -9.25
N LEU A 196 -12.72 -8.66 -8.48
CA LEU A 196 -12.21 -9.93 -8.94
C LEU A 196 -13.40 -10.90 -9.02
N SER A 197 -13.65 -11.46 -10.20
CA SER A 197 -14.73 -12.41 -10.42
C SER A 197 -14.41 -13.78 -9.83
N ASP A 198 -15.34 -14.73 -9.84
CA ASP A 198 -15.06 -16.11 -9.42
C ASP A 198 -14.05 -16.79 -10.37
N SER A 199 -13.06 -17.50 -9.82
CA SER A 199 -12.10 -18.30 -10.59
C SER A 199 -12.58 -19.73 -10.87
N GLY A 200 -13.67 -20.17 -10.22
CA GLY A 200 -14.21 -21.54 -10.31
C GLY A 200 -13.29 -22.63 -9.75
N ARG A 201 -12.16 -22.25 -9.13
CA ARG A 201 -11.17 -23.19 -8.57
C ARG A 201 -11.59 -23.68 -7.19
N LYS A 202 -11.27 -24.95 -6.90
CA LYS A 202 -11.53 -25.56 -5.59
C LYS A 202 -10.26 -25.53 -4.75
N PHE A 203 -10.41 -25.18 -3.48
CA PHE A 203 -9.34 -25.12 -2.49
C PHE A 203 -9.68 -26.00 -1.28
N GLU A 204 -8.66 -26.52 -0.61
CA GLU A 204 -8.76 -27.02 0.76
C GLU A 204 -8.94 -25.81 1.69
N VAL A 205 -10.03 -25.82 2.47
CA VAL A 205 -10.45 -24.67 3.28
C VAL A 205 -10.16 -24.92 4.75
N THR A 206 -9.44 -23.99 5.39
CA THR A 206 -9.39 -23.83 6.84
C THR A 206 -10.28 -22.66 7.25
N GLN A 207 -10.92 -22.73 8.42
CA GLN A 207 -11.76 -21.66 8.97
C GLN A 207 -11.04 -20.97 10.13
N ALA A 208 -11.11 -19.64 10.19
CA ALA A 208 -10.54 -18.84 11.26
C ALA A 208 -11.40 -17.58 11.52
N SER A 209 -11.09 -16.82 12.59
CA SER A 209 -11.73 -15.53 12.85
C SER A 209 -10.76 -14.37 12.65
N THR A 210 -11.23 -13.28 12.03
CA THR A 210 -10.40 -12.07 11.91
C THR A 210 -10.11 -11.46 13.27
N GLU A 211 -11.07 -11.53 14.20
CA GLU A 211 -10.92 -10.92 15.53
C GLU A 211 -9.84 -11.64 16.33
N ASP A 212 -9.82 -12.97 16.30
CA ASP A 212 -8.78 -13.78 16.95
C ASP A 212 -7.40 -13.55 16.32
N LEU A 213 -7.33 -13.49 14.99
CA LEU A 213 -6.07 -13.26 14.27
C LEU A 213 -5.49 -11.87 14.57
N ALA A 214 -6.35 -10.84 14.61
CA ALA A 214 -5.93 -9.48 14.96
C ALA A 214 -5.46 -9.39 16.42
N ALA A 215 -6.22 -9.98 17.36
CA ALA A 215 -5.84 -10.00 18.78
C ALA A 215 -4.50 -10.72 19.00
N LYS A 216 -4.28 -11.83 18.30
CA LYS A 216 -3.01 -12.56 18.29
C LYS A 216 -1.87 -11.69 17.76
N GLY A 217 -2.08 -11.02 16.63
CA GLY A 217 -1.06 -10.17 16.02
C GLY A 217 -0.70 -8.95 16.89
N GLU A 218 -1.70 -8.30 17.48
CA GLU A 218 -1.48 -7.22 18.46
C GLU A 218 -0.73 -7.68 19.71
N ALA A 219 -1.02 -8.89 20.19
CA ALA A 219 -0.29 -9.47 21.32
C ALA A 219 1.18 -9.77 20.96
N ARG A 220 1.46 -10.23 19.74
CA ARG A 220 2.82 -10.42 19.22
C ARG A 220 3.59 -9.11 19.11
N ILE A 221 2.97 -8.09 18.52
CA ILE A 221 3.51 -6.72 18.44
C ILE A 221 3.95 -6.24 19.82
N LYS A 222 3.08 -6.38 20.84
CA LYS A 222 3.39 -5.97 22.22
C LYS A 222 4.56 -6.72 22.85
N ARG A 223 4.87 -7.93 22.38
CA ARG A 223 6.03 -8.73 22.82
C ARG A 223 7.29 -8.48 21.99
N GLY A 224 7.25 -7.60 20.99
CA GLY A 224 8.37 -7.30 20.11
C GLY A 224 8.50 -8.24 18.90
N GLU A 225 7.54 -9.14 18.70
CA GLU A 225 7.46 -10.03 17.52
C GLU A 225 6.82 -9.27 16.34
N TRP A 226 7.44 -8.14 15.96
CA TRP A 226 6.84 -7.11 15.09
C TRP A 226 6.40 -7.63 13.74
N LEU A 227 7.27 -8.35 13.01
CA LEU A 227 6.97 -8.80 11.65
C LEU A 227 5.77 -9.76 11.64
N GLN A 228 5.78 -10.77 12.52
CA GLN A 228 4.69 -11.75 12.61
C GLN A 228 3.38 -11.09 13.06
N GLY A 229 3.44 -10.22 14.08
CA GLY A 229 2.24 -9.54 14.55
C GLY A 229 1.67 -8.56 13.52
N TYR A 230 2.54 -7.88 12.75
CA TYR A 230 2.14 -7.03 11.65
C TYR A 230 1.46 -7.82 10.53
N ILE A 231 2.05 -8.95 10.12
CA ILE A 231 1.44 -9.82 9.09
C ILE A 231 0.07 -10.33 9.55
N GLU A 232 -0.05 -10.84 10.78
CA GLU A 232 -1.32 -11.34 11.33
C GLU A 232 -2.39 -10.24 11.39
N THR A 233 -2.05 -9.03 11.87
CA THR A 233 -3.00 -7.90 11.92
C THR A 233 -3.40 -7.38 10.53
N VAL A 234 -2.46 -7.32 9.59
CA VAL A 234 -2.74 -6.95 8.20
C VAL A 234 -3.65 -7.98 7.52
N SER A 235 -3.36 -9.27 7.68
CA SER A 235 -4.17 -10.37 7.13
C SER A 235 -5.61 -10.31 7.63
N ALA A 236 -5.79 -10.12 8.94
CA ALA A 236 -7.12 -9.92 9.54
C ALA A 236 -7.84 -8.71 8.95
N SER A 237 -7.13 -7.59 8.76
CA SER A 237 -7.71 -6.33 8.29
C SER A 237 -8.33 -6.41 6.89
N TYR A 238 -7.94 -7.38 6.06
CA TYR A 238 -8.47 -7.57 4.71
C TYR A 238 -9.94 -7.99 4.72
N TYR A 239 -10.30 -8.88 5.66
CA TYR A 239 -11.59 -9.54 5.69
C TYR A 239 -12.49 -9.04 6.83
N ALA A 240 -11.90 -8.35 7.81
CA ALA A 240 -12.63 -7.92 8.99
C ALA A 240 -13.71 -6.88 8.66
N PRO A 241 -14.87 -6.92 9.33
CA PRO A 241 -16.00 -6.01 9.08
C PRO A 241 -15.78 -4.61 9.68
N TRP A 242 -14.54 -4.12 9.69
CA TRP A 242 -14.17 -2.80 10.21
C TRP A 242 -14.22 -1.70 9.13
N GLY A 243 -14.46 -2.07 7.87
CA GLY A 243 -14.51 -1.16 6.74
C GLY A 243 -13.14 -0.71 6.20
N TYR A 244 -12.04 -1.16 6.82
CA TYR A 244 -10.67 -0.76 6.47
C TYR A 244 -10.35 -1.05 5.00
N ASN A 245 -10.75 -2.21 4.50
CA ASN A 245 -10.62 -2.57 3.09
C ASN A 245 -11.96 -2.65 2.38
N THR A 246 -13.02 -1.98 2.84
CA THR A 246 -14.32 -1.98 2.15
C THR A 246 -14.65 -0.56 1.71
N PHE A 247 -14.21 -0.21 0.50
CA PHE A 247 -14.38 1.16 0.00
C PHE A 247 -15.80 1.42 -0.52
N GLY A 248 -16.40 0.42 -1.15
CA GLY A 248 -17.76 0.49 -1.70
C GLY A 248 -17.94 1.70 -2.64
N ALA A 249 -19.07 2.39 -2.52
CA ALA A 249 -19.41 3.57 -3.32
C ALA A 249 -18.39 4.72 -3.21
N ARG A 250 -17.57 4.76 -2.15
CA ARG A 250 -16.54 5.81 -1.98
C ARG A 250 -15.43 5.74 -3.02
N ALA A 251 -15.32 4.62 -3.74
CA ALA A 251 -14.35 4.43 -4.80
C ALA A 251 -14.86 4.73 -6.20
N GLU A 252 -16.19 4.73 -6.43
CA GLU A 252 -16.77 4.83 -7.77
C GLU A 252 -16.36 6.12 -8.47
N LYS A 253 -16.47 7.25 -7.78
CA LYS A 253 -16.03 8.57 -8.30
C LYS A 253 -14.57 8.55 -8.79
N TRP A 254 -13.68 7.90 -8.04
CA TRP A 254 -12.25 7.91 -8.36
C TRP A 254 -11.89 6.95 -9.47
N ASN A 255 -12.62 5.84 -9.59
CA ASN A 255 -12.45 4.93 -10.72
C ASN A 255 -12.68 5.65 -12.06
N ASP A 256 -13.64 6.57 -12.09
CA ASP A 256 -13.95 7.37 -13.27
C ASP A 256 -12.93 8.49 -13.48
N ILE A 257 -12.65 9.31 -12.44
CA ILE A 257 -11.71 10.44 -12.55
C ILE A 257 -10.30 9.98 -12.92
N LEU A 258 -9.85 8.85 -12.39
CA LEU A 258 -8.49 8.39 -12.60
C LEU A 258 -8.30 7.58 -13.88
N GLU A 259 -9.38 7.28 -14.60
CA GLU A 259 -9.36 6.53 -15.86
C GLU A 259 -8.63 5.17 -15.76
N LEU A 260 -8.69 4.50 -14.59
CA LEU A 260 -7.89 3.30 -14.35
C LEU A 260 -8.37 2.12 -15.20
N PRO A 261 -7.44 1.29 -15.73
CA PRO A 261 -7.82 0.15 -16.55
C PRO A 261 -8.67 -0.85 -15.78
N LYS A 262 -9.41 -1.67 -16.52
CA LYS A 262 -10.10 -2.84 -15.96
C LYS A 262 -9.08 -3.94 -15.70
N GLU A 263 -9.21 -4.60 -14.56
CA GLU A 263 -8.42 -5.79 -14.23
C GLU A 263 -9.19 -7.05 -14.63
N ASN A 264 -8.45 -8.10 -14.97
CA ASN A 264 -8.97 -9.43 -15.21
C ASN A 264 -8.36 -10.38 -14.16
N LEU A 265 -9.20 -11.12 -13.45
CA LEU A 265 -8.72 -12.02 -12.40
C LEU A 265 -7.87 -13.15 -12.98
N ASP A 266 -8.25 -13.77 -14.09
CA ASP A 266 -7.52 -14.89 -14.67
C ASP A 266 -6.10 -14.47 -15.07
N ASP A 267 -5.95 -13.32 -15.73
CA ASP A 267 -4.64 -12.76 -16.06
C ASP A 267 -3.78 -12.54 -14.82
N THR A 268 -4.43 -12.10 -13.73
CA THR A 268 -3.77 -11.87 -12.44
C THR A 268 -3.28 -13.17 -11.83
N LEU A 269 -4.12 -14.20 -11.78
CA LEU A 269 -3.78 -15.52 -11.24
C LEU A 269 -2.69 -16.21 -12.07
N ILE A 270 -2.76 -16.11 -13.40
CA ILE A 270 -1.73 -16.64 -14.32
C ILE A 270 -0.38 -16.00 -14.01
N LYS A 271 -0.35 -14.67 -13.88
CA LYS A 271 0.86 -13.92 -13.56
C LYS A 271 1.39 -14.26 -12.17
N ALA A 272 0.53 -14.31 -11.15
CA ALA A 272 0.92 -14.62 -9.78
C ALA A 272 1.54 -16.03 -9.66
N LEU A 273 0.96 -17.01 -10.35
CA LEU A 273 1.47 -18.39 -10.41
C LEU A 273 2.70 -18.57 -11.30
N GLY A 274 3.10 -17.54 -12.05
CA GLY A 274 4.19 -17.64 -13.03
C GLY A 274 3.89 -18.61 -14.18
N ILE A 275 2.61 -18.90 -14.44
CA ILE A 275 2.17 -19.76 -15.54
C ILE A 275 2.36 -18.95 -16.82
N ARG A 276 3.13 -19.49 -17.79
CA ARG A 276 3.20 -18.86 -19.11
C ARG A 276 1.86 -19.07 -19.82
N SER A 277 1.26 -18.00 -20.32
CA SER A 277 0.13 -18.09 -21.25
C SER A 277 0.52 -18.99 -22.42
N ALA A 278 -0.29 -20.00 -22.72
CA ALA A 278 -0.12 -20.90 -23.86
C ALA A 278 -0.23 -20.14 -25.19
#